data_AF-A0A8B9N434-F1
#
_entry.id   AF-A0A8B9N434-F1
#
_cell.length_a   1.000
_cell.length_b   1.000
_cell.length_c   1.000
_cell.angle_alpha   90.00
_cell.angle_beta   90.00
_cell.angle_gamma   90.00
#
_symmetry.space_group_name_H-M   'P 1'
#
loop_
_entity.id
_entity.type
_entity.pdbx_description
1 polymer ?
#
loop_
_entity_poly.entity_id
_entity_poly.type
_entity_poly.pdbx_seq_one_letter_code
_entity_poly.pdbx_strand_id
1 'polypeptide(L)'
;MFKQVPRTSGTGCYYLNSVSPEGQEMYLRFDQTARRPPYRMSRILARHQLLTKIQQEIEAKEACDWLRAAGFPQYAQFYEGK
;
A
#
# COMPACT_ATOMS: atom_id res chain seq x y z
N MET A 1 -40.51 0.82 7.56
CA MET A 1 -39.99 2.20 7.37
C MET A 1 -38.50 2.21 7.71
N PHE A 2 -37.62 2.18 6.71
CA PHE A 2 -36.18 2.34 6.95
C PHE A 2 -35.91 3.82 7.24
N LYS A 3 -35.52 4.12 8.49
CA LYS A 3 -35.07 5.47 8.84
C LYS A 3 -33.71 5.70 8.18
N GLN A 4 -33.67 6.62 7.21
CA GLN A 4 -32.42 7.12 6.65
C GLN A 4 -31.73 7.95 7.73
N VAL A 5 -30.55 7.50 8.16
CA VAL A 5 -29.70 8.25 9.09
C VAL A 5 -28.92 9.29 8.27
N PRO A 6 -28.80 10.56 8.72
CA PRO A 6 -28.06 11.59 7.99
C PRO A 6 -26.59 11.20 7.81
N ARG A 7 -26.07 11.44 6.61
CA ARG A 7 -24.65 11.27 6.28
C ARG A 7 -23.83 12.22 7.13
N THR A 8 -23.11 11.70 8.12
CA THR A 8 -22.03 12.44 8.77
C THR A 8 -20.83 12.48 7.80
N SER A 9 -20.74 13.57 7.05
CA SER A 9 -19.45 13.96 6.47
C SER A 9 -18.47 14.22 7.61
N GLY A 10 -17.32 13.54 7.60
CA GLY A 10 -16.14 14.09 8.26
C GLY A 10 -15.50 13.29 9.39
N THR A 11 -15.67 11.96 9.47
CA THR A 11 -14.92 11.17 10.49
C THR A 11 -14.14 9.97 9.94
N GLY A 12 -14.30 9.62 8.66
CA GLY A 12 -13.54 8.50 8.05
C GLY A 12 -12.20 8.89 7.41
N CYS A 13 -11.87 10.18 7.31
CA CYS A 13 -10.87 10.65 6.33
C CYS A 13 -9.44 10.81 6.89
N TYR A 14 -9.24 10.76 8.20
CA TYR A 14 -7.92 11.08 8.79
C TYR A 14 -6.85 10.03 8.49
N TYR A 15 -7.25 8.77 8.24
CA TYR A 15 -6.33 7.66 7.92
C TYR A 15 -6.05 7.51 6.42
N LEU A 16 -6.78 8.22 5.56
CA LEU A 16 -6.63 8.10 4.11
C LEU A 16 -5.35 8.78 3.60
N ASN A 17 -4.89 9.81 4.34
CA ASN A 17 -3.69 10.58 4.00
C ASN A 17 -2.36 9.86 4.27
N SER A 18 -2.35 8.77 5.05
CA SER A 18 -1.13 7.98 5.30
C SER A 18 -0.91 6.86 4.27
N VAL A 19 -1.85 6.67 3.35
CA VAL A 19 -1.77 5.66 2.30
C VAL A 19 -1.23 6.30 1.01
N SER A 20 -0.37 5.57 0.28
CA SER A 20 0.13 5.95 -1.06
C SER A 20 -1.01 6.41 -1.98
N PRO A 21 -0.80 7.37 -2.89
CA PRO A 21 -1.82 7.85 -3.83
C PRO A 21 -2.61 6.73 -4.55
N GLU A 22 -1.94 5.64 -4.90
CA GLU A 22 -2.54 4.44 -5.52
C GLU A 22 -3.47 3.70 -4.55
N GLY A 23 -3.13 3.67 -3.27
CA GLY A 23 -3.97 3.11 -2.21
C GLY A 23 -5.17 4.00 -1.88
N GLN A 24 -5.09 5.31 -2.13
CA GLN A 24 -6.23 6.22 -2.04
C GLN A 24 -7.24 5.96 -3.18
N GLU A 25 -6.75 5.80 -4.42
CA GLU A 25 -7.62 5.42 -5.54
C GLU A 25 -8.26 4.05 -5.29
N MET A 26 -7.48 3.10 -4.78
CA MET A 26 -7.99 1.79 -4.37
C MET A 26 -9.12 1.92 -3.35
N TYR A 27 -8.94 2.72 -2.29
CA TYR A 27 -9.97 2.96 -1.28
C TYR A 27 -11.25 3.50 -1.93
N LEU A 28 -11.14 4.50 -2.81
CA LEU A 28 -12.28 5.09 -3.52
C LEU A 28 -13.01 4.09 -4.43
N ARG A 29 -12.27 3.23 -5.15
CA ARG A 29 -12.84 2.18 -6.02
C ARG A 29 -13.65 1.15 -5.24
N PHE A 30 -13.19 0.82 -4.03
CA PHE A 30 -13.87 -0.16 -3.20
C PHE A 30 -15.01 0.43 -2.36
N ASP A 31 -14.92 1.69 -1.93
CA ASP A 31 -15.96 2.39 -1.15
C ASP A 31 -17.23 2.62 -1.96
N GLN A 32 -17.11 2.79 -3.29
CA GLN A 32 -18.25 2.84 -4.23
C GLN A 32 -19.16 1.61 -4.16
N THR A 33 -18.73 0.48 -3.58
CA THR A 33 -19.56 -0.71 -3.40
C THR A 33 -20.34 -0.77 -2.07
N ALA A 34 -20.20 0.25 -1.20
CA ALA A 34 -21.03 0.71 -0.06
C ALA A 34 -21.83 -0.30 0.82
N ARG A 35 -21.55 -1.60 0.76
CA ARG A 35 -22.15 -2.64 1.62
C ARG A 35 -21.12 -3.60 2.22
N ARG A 36 -19.83 -3.29 2.11
CA ARG A 36 -18.78 -4.15 2.65
C ARG A 36 -18.34 -3.62 4.02
N PRO A 37 -18.24 -4.48 5.04
CA PRO A 37 -17.87 -4.02 6.35
C PRO A 37 -16.45 -3.41 6.36
N PRO A 38 -16.22 -2.36 7.15
CA PRO A 38 -15.00 -1.52 7.12
C PRO A 38 -13.71 -2.33 7.27
N TYR A 39 -13.75 -3.44 8.00
CA TYR A 39 -12.61 -4.32 8.23
C TYR A 39 -12.16 -5.12 6.99
N ARG A 40 -13.02 -5.36 5.98
CA ARG A 40 -12.55 -5.98 4.73
C ARG A 40 -11.58 -5.07 3.99
N MET A 41 -11.88 -3.76 3.97
CA MET A 41 -11.06 -2.80 3.25
C MET A 41 -9.71 -2.60 3.90
N SER A 42 -9.68 -2.47 5.22
CA SER A 42 -8.44 -2.41 5.99
C SER A 42 -7.55 -3.64 5.71
N ARG A 43 -8.13 -4.84 5.64
CA ARG A 43 -7.38 -6.07 5.32
C ARG A 43 -6.85 -6.13 3.90
N ILE A 44 -7.62 -5.67 2.91
CA ILE A 44 -7.18 -5.64 1.51
C ILE A 44 -6.00 -4.68 1.35
N LEU A 45 -6.10 -3.49 1.95
CA LEU A 45 -5.03 -2.49 1.90
C LEU A 45 -3.78 -2.96 2.63
N ALA A 46 -3.92 -3.51 3.83
CA ALA A 46 -2.78 -4.07 4.58
C ALA A 46 -2.10 -5.20 3.79
N ARG A 47 -2.87 -6.06 3.12
CA ARG A 47 -2.32 -7.11 2.24
C ARG A 47 -1.56 -6.49 1.07
N HIS A 48 -2.13 -5.49 0.40
CA HIS A 48 -1.48 -4.83 -0.73
C HIS A 48 -0.17 -4.17 -0.29
N GLN A 49 -0.17 -3.41 0.81
CA GLN A 49 1.03 -2.80 1.39
C GLN A 49 2.11 -3.84 1.70
N LEU A 50 1.73 -4.98 2.29
CA LEU A 50 2.67 -6.06 2.57
C LEU A 50 3.28 -6.64 1.29
N LEU A 51 2.44 -6.91 0.28
CA LEU A 51 2.90 -7.44 -1.01
C LEU A 51 3.83 -6.47 -1.73
N THR A 52 3.49 -5.19 -1.76
CA THR A 52 4.34 -4.15 -2.34
C THR A 52 5.69 -4.08 -1.62
N LYS A 53 5.70 -4.14 -0.29
CA LYS A 53 6.94 -4.13 0.48
C LYS A 53 7.82 -5.35 0.18
N ILE A 54 7.23 -6.55 0.17
CA ILE A 54 7.96 -7.78 -0.15
C ILE A 54 8.53 -7.71 -1.58
N GLN A 55 7.74 -7.22 -2.55
CA GLN A 55 8.18 -7.07 -3.92
C GLN A 55 9.38 -6.12 -4.02
N GLN A 56 9.34 -4.98 -3.33
CA GLN A 56 10.44 -4.03 -3.28
C GLN A 56 11.71 -4.63 -2.65
N GLU A 57 11.57 -5.43 -1.60
CA GLU A 57 12.71 -6.13 -0.97
C GLU A 57 13.36 -7.14 -1.92
N ILE A 58 12.55 -7.90 -2.67
CA ILE A 58 13.04 -8.85 -3.68
C ILE A 58 13.75 -8.10 -4.81
N GLU A 59 13.11 -7.10 -5.40
CA GLU A 59 13.68 -6.32 -6.51
C GLU A 59 14.98 -5.63 -6.10
N ALA A 60 15.05 -5.07 -4.89
CA ALA A 60 16.28 -4.49 -4.36
C ALA A 60 17.39 -5.53 -4.21
N LYS A 61 17.07 -6.72 -3.71
CA LYS A 61 18.03 -7.83 -3.57
C LYS A 61 18.54 -8.29 -4.93
N GLU A 62 17.65 -8.49 -5.89
CA GLU A 62 17.99 -8.92 -7.25
C GLU A 62 18.83 -7.86 -7.97
N ALA A 63 18.51 -6.58 -7.83
CA ALA A 63 19.32 -5.49 -8.39
C ALA A 63 20.73 -5.46 -7.79
N CYS A 64 20.86 -5.64 -6.47
CA CYS A 64 22.16 -5.69 -5.81
C CYS A 64 22.98 -6.92 -6.25
N ASP A 65 22.32 -8.08 -6.41
CA ASP A 65 22.97 -9.29 -6.90
C ASP A 65 23.39 -9.16 -8.36
N TRP A 66 22.56 -8.54 -9.20
CA TRP A 66 22.90 -8.23 -10.59
C TRP A 66 24.12 -7.30 -10.68
N LEU A 67 24.16 -6.23 -9.88
CA LEU A 67 25.31 -5.31 -9.84
C LEU A 67 26.60 -6.02 -9.41
N ARG A 68 26.51 -6.91 -8.42
CA ARG A 68 27.65 -7.71 -7.96
C ARG A 68 28.13 -8.67 -9.05
N ALA A 69 27.21 -9.36 -9.73
CA ALA A 69 27.51 -10.28 -10.82
C ALA A 69 28.09 -9.57 -12.05
N ALA A 70 27.63 -8.35 -12.35
CA ALA A 70 28.13 -7.51 -13.43
C ALA A 70 29.53 -6.91 -13.14
N GLY A 71 30.09 -7.11 -11.94
CA GLY A 71 31.40 -6.59 -11.57
C GLY A 71 31.38 -5.16 -10.99
N PHE A 72 30.21 -4.65 -10.59
CA PHE A 72 30.05 -3.34 -9.97
C PHE A 72 29.56 -3.41 -8.50
N PRO A 73 30.33 -4.05 -7.59
CA PRO A 73 29.90 -4.24 -6.20
C PRO A 73 29.77 -2.92 -5.42
N GLN A 74 30.45 -1.86 -5.86
CA GLN A 74 30.40 -0.52 -5.23
C GLN A 74 28.99 0.09 -5.30
N TYR A 75 28.21 -0.20 -6.35
CA TYR A 75 26.84 0.30 -6.45
C TYR A 75 25.87 -0.43 -5.53
N ALA A 76 26.10 -1.73 -5.27
CA ALA A 76 25.29 -2.48 -4.30
C ALA A 76 25.52 -1.97 -2.86
N GLN A 77 26.75 -1.57 -2.52
CA GLN A 77 27.11 -1.09 -1.18
C GLN A 77 26.34 0.16 -0.74
N PHE A 78 25.94 1.04 -1.66
CA PHE A 78 25.12 2.22 -1.34
C PHE A 78 23.72 1.88 -0.80
N TYR A 79 23.22 0.68 -1.11
CA TYR A 79 21.89 0.22 -0.70
C TYR A 79 21.95 -0.76 0.48
N GLU A 80 23.04 -1.51 0.65
CA GLU A 80 23.20 -2.49 1.73
C GLU A 80 23.53 -1.87 3.11
N GLY A 81 24.03 -0.63 3.16
CA GLY A 81 24.48 0.05 4.39
C GLY A 81 23.46 0.95 5.09
N LYS A 82 22.18 0.57 5.13
CA LYS A 82 21.11 1.30 5.86
C LYS A 82 20.68 0.58 7.13
#